data_AF-A0A370LNH7-F1
#
_entry.id   AF-A0A370LNH7-F1
#
_cell.length_a   1.000
_cell.length_b   1.000
_cell.length_c   1.000
_cell.angle_alpha   90.00
_cell.angle_beta   90.00
_cell.angle_gamma   90.00
#
_symmetry.space_group_name_H-M   'P 1'
#
loop_
_entity.id
_entity.type
_entity.pdbx_description
1 polymer ?
#
loop_
_entity_poly.entity_id
_entity_poly.type
_entity_poly.pdbx_seq_one_letter_code
_entity_poly.pdbx_strand_id
1 'polypeptide(L)'
;MSETIEIDLTTLFGITQRETENDTVQEVNPELYTSISEFIGKLKREEYDSTEAKIKSKLVQMVTELTTILITARLEKALSSIPIDYSNLLDEEKYILDSEDEMRERQEMIVSATLNGKSKLLESIAQKHKTKSITVRFLKEMDSIVGVDLEKYGPFKTEDVATIPYENAQALISKSIAVKIRVDD
;
A
#
# COMPACT_ATOMS: atom_id res chain seq x y z
N MET A 1 -18.64 -11.12 -22.93
CA MET A 1 -18.35 -10.04 -23.88
C MET A 1 -18.34 -8.78 -23.06
N SER A 2 -17.19 -8.45 -22.46
CA SER A 2 -17.03 -7.22 -21.69
C SER A 2 -16.93 -6.08 -22.70
N GLU A 3 -17.82 -5.10 -22.62
CA GLU A 3 -17.67 -3.86 -23.39
C GLU A 3 -16.37 -3.21 -22.91
N THR A 4 -15.38 -3.12 -23.80
CA THR A 4 -14.17 -2.31 -23.59
C THR A 4 -14.61 -0.87 -23.37
N ILE A 5 -14.65 -0.45 -22.10
CA ILE A 5 -14.91 0.95 -21.77
C ILE A 5 -13.69 1.74 -22.20
N GLU A 6 -13.86 2.57 -23.22
CA GLU A 6 -12.88 3.59 -23.56
C GLU A 6 -12.89 4.64 -22.44
N ILE A 7 -11.93 4.54 -21.52
CA ILE A 7 -11.79 5.52 -20.44
C ILE A 7 -11.11 6.77 -20.99
N ASP A 8 -11.75 7.90 -20.73
CA ASP A 8 -11.25 9.24 -20.96
C ASP A 8 -11.42 10.09 -19.69
N LEU A 9 -10.96 11.35 -19.73
CA LEU A 9 -11.07 12.23 -18.57
C LEU A 9 -12.53 12.49 -18.16
N THR A 10 -13.44 12.56 -19.13
CA THR A 10 -14.85 12.93 -18.90
C THR A 10 -15.61 11.79 -18.22
N THR A 11 -15.38 10.57 -18.67
CA THR A 11 -15.95 9.35 -18.09
C THR A 11 -15.41 9.13 -16.67
N LEU A 12 -14.09 9.29 -16.45
CA LEU A 12 -13.51 9.21 -15.12
C LEU A 12 -14.06 10.31 -14.18
N PHE A 13 -14.20 11.53 -14.68
CA PHE A 13 -14.81 12.62 -13.92
C PHE A 13 -16.25 12.29 -13.54
N GLY A 14 -17.07 11.79 -14.46
CA GLY A 14 -18.45 11.40 -14.18
C GLY A 14 -18.57 10.26 -13.17
N ILE A 15 -17.70 9.25 -13.25
CA ILE A 15 -17.62 8.17 -12.26
C ILE A 15 -17.26 8.73 -10.89
N THR A 16 -16.23 9.59 -10.82
CA THR A 16 -15.76 10.22 -9.57
C THR A 16 -16.83 11.12 -8.97
N GLN A 17 -17.50 11.93 -9.79
CA GLN A 17 -18.59 12.80 -9.35
C GLN A 17 -19.73 11.97 -8.76
N ARG A 18 -20.21 10.96 -9.49
CA ARG A 18 -21.27 10.05 -9.00
C ARG A 18 -20.84 9.36 -7.71
N GLU A 19 -19.59 8.95 -7.60
CA GLU A 19 -19.06 8.40 -6.36
C GLU A 19 -19.18 9.44 -5.24
N THR A 20 -18.68 10.65 -5.41
CA THR A 20 -18.71 11.67 -4.35
C THR A 20 -20.10 12.16 -3.95
N GLU A 21 -21.09 12.09 -4.84
CA GLU A 21 -22.46 12.57 -4.59
C GLU A 21 -23.34 11.55 -3.83
N ASN A 22 -22.97 10.28 -3.81
CA ASN A 22 -23.74 9.22 -3.15
C ASN A 22 -23.07 8.77 -1.85
N ASP A 23 -23.86 8.36 -0.86
CA ASP A 23 -23.34 7.93 0.44
C ASP A 23 -22.76 6.51 0.45
N THR A 24 -23.17 5.67 -0.50
CA THR A 24 -22.73 4.26 -0.62
C THR A 24 -21.70 4.07 -1.74
N VAL A 25 -20.94 2.99 -1.65
CA VAL A 25 -20.00 2.58 -2.71
C VAL A 25 -20.80 2.21 -3.97
N GLN A 26 -20.51 2.92 -5.06
CA GLN A 26 -21.23 2.73 -6.30
C GLN A 26 -20.70 1.53 -7.09
N GLU A 27 -21.57 0.82 -7.81
CA GLU A 27 -21.11 -0.21 -8.75
C GLU A 27 -20.33 0.46 -9.90
N VAL A 28 -19.14 -0.07 -10.18
CA VAL A 28 -18.23 0.37 -11.25
C VAL A 28 -17.75 -0.84 -12.03
N ASN A 29 -17.20 -0.61 -13.23
CA ASN A 29 -16.67 -1.71 -14.03
C ASN A 29 -15.49 -2.38 -13.30
N PRO A 30 -15.46 -3.74 -13.21
CA PRO A 30 -14.34 -4.51 -12.69
C PRO A 30 -12.96 -4.14 -13.25
N GLU A 31 -12.90 -3.72 -14.52
CA GLU A 31 -11.65 -3.38 -15.22
C GLU A 31 -11.27 -1.89 -15.09
N LEU A 32 -11.96 -1.10 -14.25
CA LEU A 32 -11.77 0.35 -14.12
C LEU A 32 -10.30 0.76 -13.93
N TYR A 33 -9.60 0.16 -12.97
CA TYR A 33 -8.21 0.50 -12.68
C TYR A 33 -7.27 0.09 -13.81
N THR A 34 -7.52 -1.06 -14.44
CA THR A 34 -6.80 -1.52 -15.63
C THR A 34 -6.97 -0.53 -16.78
N SER A 35 -8.20 -0.10 -17.08
CA SER A 35 -8.49 0.86 -18.14
C SER A 35 -7.88 2.23 -17.88
N ILE A 36 -7.87 2.73 -16.63
CA ILE A 36 -7.15 3.95 -16.26
C ILE A 36 -5.64 3.81 -16.51
N SER A 37 -5.07 2.66 -16.12
CA SER A 37 -3.64 2.37 -16.32
C SER A 37 -3.28 2.34 -17.80
N GLU A 38 -4.09 1.68 -18.63
CA GLU A 38 -3.91 1.64 -20.08
C GLU A 38 -4.02 3.03 -20.72
N PHE A 39 -4.98 3.86 -20.28
CA PHE A 39 -5.14 5.24 -20.74
C PHE A 39 -3.89 6.08 -20.42
N ILE A 40 -3.41 6.06 -19.17
CA ILE A 40 -2.18 6.75 -18.78
C ILE A 40 -0.97 6.19 -19.54
N GLY A 41 -0.91 4.87 -19.73
CA GLY A 41 0.17 4.19 -20.45
C GLY A 41 0.22 4.56 -21.93
N LYS A 42 -0.93 4.75 -22.58
CA LYS A 42 -1.02 5.27 -23.95
C LYS A 42 -0.51 6.71 -24.02
N LEU A 43 -1.02 7.58 -23.15
CA LEU A 43 -0.58 8.97 -23.08
C LEU A 43 0.93 9.08 -22.84
N LYS A 44 1.51 8.25 -21.98
CA LYS A 44 2.95 8.29 -21.66
C LYS A 44 3.84 7.85 -22.82
N ARG A 45 3.42 6.88 -23.64
CA ARG A 45 4.20 6.33 -24.77
C ARG A 45 4.30 7.25 -25.97
N GLU A 46 3.29 8.06 -26.21
CA GLU A 46 3.30 9.01 -27.33
C GLU A 46 4.29 10.16 -27.05
N GLU A 47 5.14 10.44 -28.03
CA GLU A 47 6.02 11.62 -28.06
C GLU A 47 5.19 12.83 -28.52
N TYR A 48 5.31 13.94 -27.81
CA TYR A 48 4.55 15.15 -28.07
C TYR A 48 5.50 16.34 -28.07
N ASP A 49 5.29 17.27 -29.00
CA ASP A 49 6.13 18.45 -29.10
C ASP A 49 5.65 19.58 -28.17
N SER A 50 6.59 20.31 -27.56
CA SER A 50 6.44 21.62 -26.89
C SER A 50 5.13 21.84 -26.11
N THR A 51 4.05 22.21 -26.81
CA THR A 51 2.76 22.60 -26.25
C THR A 51 1.91 21.38 -25.93
N GLU A 52 1.94 20.36 -26.79
CA GLU A 52 1.22 19.10 -26.61
C GLU A 52 1.77 18.34 -25.40
N ALA A 53 3.08 18.39 -25.16
CA ALA A 53 3.71 17.83 -23.98
C ALA A 53 3.16 18.42 -22.67
N LYS A 54 2.91 19.74 -22.64
CA LYS A 54 2.32 20.42 -21.47
C LYS A 54 0.87 19.99 -21.25
N ILE A 55 0.09 19.87 -22.33
CA ILE A 55 -1.30 19.40 -22.29
C ILE A 55 -1.36 17.97 -21.77
N LYS A 56 -0.54 17.06 -22.31
CA LYS A 56 -0.38 15.68 -21.80
C LYS A 56 -0.04 15.66 -20.32
N SER A 57 0.96 16.43 -19.90
CA SER A 57 1.36 16.46 -18.49
C SER A 57 0.21 16.88 -17.59
N LYS A 58 -0.58 17.88 -18.01
CA LYS A 58 -1.74 18.32 -17.24
C LYS A 58 -2.87 17.29 -17.24
N LEU A 59 -3.08 16.61 -18.37
CA LEU A 59 -4.06 15.53 -18.49
C LEU A 59 -3.73 14.37 -17.55
N VAL A 60 -2.48 13.88 -17.56
CA VAL A 60 -2.01 12.82 -16.65
C VAL A 60 -2.16 13.25 -15.19
N GLN A 61 -1.84 14.50 -14.87
CA GLN A 61 -2.05 15.04 -13.52
C GLN A 61 -3.53 14.98 -13.11
N MET A 62 -4.45 15.46 -13.95
CA MET A 62 -5.89 15.45 -13.65
C MET A 62 -6.44 14.04 -13.47
N VAL A 63 -6.05 13.10 -14.33
CA VAL A 63 -6.44 11.69 -14.19
C VAL A 63 -5.94 11.14 -12.86
N THR A 64 -4.68 11.40 -12.51
CA THR A 64 -4.09 10.94 -11.24
C THR A 64 -4.83 11.50 -10.03
N GLU A 65 -5.17 12.79 -10.05
CA GLU A 65 -5.95 13.45 -9.01
C GLU A 65 -7.35 12.84 -8.88
N LEU A 66 -8.07 12.63 -9.99
CA LEU A 66 -9.39 11.99 -9.99
C LEU A 66 -9.35 10.55 -9.50
N THR A 67 -8.40 9.74 -9.97
CA THR A 67 -8.24 8.36 -9.50
C THR A 67 -7.95 8.32 -8.00
N THR A 68 -7.14 9.24 -7.49
CA THR A 68 -6.85 9.35 -6.05
C THR A 68 -8.10 9.70 -5.27
N ILE A 69 -8.88 10.69 -5.72
CA ILE A 69 -10.14 11.07 -5.07
C ILE A 69 -11.12 9.88 -5.08
N LEU A 70 -11.24 9.21 -6.21
CA LEU A 70 -12.15 8.08 -6.39
C LEU A 70 -11.84 6.93 -5.43
N ILE A 71 -10.58 6.46 -5.40
CA ILE A 71 -10.20 5.34 -4.53
C ILE A 71 -10.36 5.71 -3.05
N THR A 72 -9.95 6.92 -2.66
CA THR A 72 -10.11 7.37 -1.26
C THR A 72 -11.56 7.43 -0.85
N ALA A 73 -12.44 8.04 -1.66
CA ALA A 73 -13.87 8.14 -1.37
C ALA A 73 -14.52 6.75 -1.23
N ARG A 74 -14.16 5.80 -2.09
CA ARG A 74 -14.69 4.43 -2.04
C ARG A 74 -14.26 3.69 -0.78
N LEU A 75 -12.98 3.76 -0.42
CA LEU A 75 -12.45 3.14 0.79
C LEU A 75 -13.04 3.75 2.07
N GLU A 76 -13.18 5.08 2.13
CA GLU A 76 -13.77 5.77 3.28
C GLU A 76 -15.23 5.34 3.52
N LYS A 77 -16.02 5.19 2.45
CA LYS A 77 -17.40 4.72 2.55
C LYS A 77 -17.49 3.26 2.99
N ALA A 78 -16.66 2.38 2.44
CA ALA A 78 -16.60 0.98 2.86
C ALA A 78 -16.29 0.89 4.37
N LEU A 79 -15.30 1.68 4.84
CA LEU A 79 -14.90 1.73 6.24
C LEU A 79 -15.91 2.43 7.17
N SER A 80 -16.83 3.24 6.64
CA SER A 80 -17.88 3.91 7.41
C SER A 80 -18.96 2.94 7.91
N SER A 81 -19.05 1.75 7.32
CA SER A 81 -19.90 0.66 7.77
C SER A 81 -19.14 -0.32 8.67
N ILE A 82 -19.78 -0.79 9.74
CA ILE A 82 -19.24 -1.84 10.63
C ILE A 82 -20.31 -2.94 10.75
N PRO A 83 -20.08 -4.18 10.27
CA PRO A 83 -18.87 -4.65 9.57
C PRO A 83 -18.63 -3.96 8.23
N ILE A 84 -17.40 -4.02 7.72
CA ILE A 84 -17.02 -3.42 6.43
C ILE A 84 -17.93 -3.99 5.33
N ASP A 85 -18.58 -3.11 4.57
CA ASP A 85 -19.36 -3.49 3.40
C ASP A 85 -18.45 -3.64 2.19
N TYR A 86 -18.26 -4.89 1.77
CA TYR A 86 -17.47 -5.25 0.60
C TYR A 86 -18.29 -5.21 -0.71
N SER A 87 -19.57 -4.84 -0.64
CA SER A 87 -20.44 -4.73 -1.80
C SER A 87 -19.89 -3.68 -2.77
N ASN A 88 -19.93 -3.99 -4.07
CA ASN A 88 -19.47 -3.10 -5.16
C ASN A 88 -17.99 -2.71 -5.12
N LEU A 89 -17.19 -3.26 -4.21
CA LEU A 89 -15.74 -3.07 -4.23
C LEU A 89 -15.06 -3.94 -5.28
N LEU A 90 -14.04 -3.37 -5.88
CA LEU A 90 -13.13 -4.03 -6.81
C LEU A 90 -12.12 -4.89 -6.04
N ASP A 91 -11.53 -5.88 -6.71
CA ASP A 91 -10.61 -6.81 -6.04
C ASP A 91 -9.32 -6.10 -5.58
N GLU A 92 -8.87 -5.07 -6.30
CA GLU A 92 -7.77 -4.20 -5.87
C GLU A 92 -8.11 -3.41 -4.60
N GLU A 93 -9.38 -3.05 -4.41
CA GLU A 93 -9.86 -2.34 -3.21
C GLU A 93 -10.01 -3.30 -2.04
N LYS A 94 -10.53 -4.50 -2.28
CA LYS A 94 -10.60 -5.58 -1.28
C LYS A 94 -9.21 -5.94 -0.77
N TYR A 95 -8.22 -6.05 -1.67
CA TYR A 95 -6.82 -6.28 -1.29
C TYR A 95 -6.29 -5.24 -0.29
N ILE A 96 -6.70 -3.97 -0.42
CA ILE A 96 -6.34 -2.92 0.53
C ILE A 96 -7.07 -3.14 1.86
N LEU A 97 -8.37 -3.41 1.84
CA LEU A 97 -9.19 -3.57 3.04
C LEU A 97 -8.95 -4.88 3.81
N ASP A 98 -8.50 -5.95 3.17
CA ASP A 98 -8.12 -7.20 3.83
C ASP A 98 -7.05 -6.92 4.91
N SER A 99 -6.14 -5.99 4.64
CA SER A 99 -5.11 -5.57 5.61
C SER A 99 -5.69 -4.81 6.81
N GLU A 100 -6.77 -4.06 6.61
CA GLU A 100 -7.50 -3.37 7.69
C GLU A 100 -8.26 -4.36 8.57
N ASP A 101 -8.85 -5.41 7.99
CA ASP A 101 -9.53 -6.46 8.74
C ASP A 101 -8.54 -7.26 9.58
N GLU A 102 -7.40 -7.68 9.00
CA GLU A 102 -6.30 -8.29 9.76
C GLU A 102 -5.79 -7.40 10.89
N MET A 103 -5.72 -6.07 10.67
CA MET A 103 -5.33 -5.12 11.71
C MET A 103 -6.34 -5.10 12.86
N ARG A 104 -7.64 -5.08 12.56
CA ARG A 104 -8.71 -5.13 13.57
C ARG A 104 -8.67 -6.42 14.37
N GLU A 105 -8.51 -7.58 13.71
CA GLU A 105 -8.38 -8.86 14.40
C GLU A 105 -7.17 -8.89 15.34
N ARG A 106 -6.01 -8.38 14.89
CA ARG A 106 -4.81 -8.26 15.73
C ARG A 106 -5.04 -7.34 16.92
N GLN A 107 -5.74 -6.23 16.73
CA GLN A 107 -6.11 -5.32 17.80
C GLN A 107 -7.03 -6.00 18.82
N GLU A 108 -8.09 -6.67 18.37
CA GLU A 108 -9.01 -7.43 19.24
C GLU A 108 -8.28 -8.54 20.01
N MET A 109 -7.32 -9.22 19.37
CA MET A 109 -6.48 -10.22 20.04
C MET A 109 -5.65 -9.60 21.18
N ILE A 110 -5.03 -8.44 20.96
CA ILE A 110 -4.23 -7.75 22.00
C ILE A 110 -5.14 -7.27 23.13
N VAL A 111 -6.28 -6.65 22.81
CA VAL A 111 -7.26 -6.18 23.80
C VAL A 111 -7.77 -7.34 24.63
N SER A 112 -8.21 -8.42 23.99
CA SER A 112 -8.70 -9.61 24.69
C SER A 112 -7.62 -10.29 25.52
N ALA A 113 -6.38 -10.39 25.04
CA ALA A 113 -5.26 -10.94 25.83
C ALA A 113 -4.97 -10.08 27.07
N THR A 114 -5.08 -8.76 26.94
CA THR A 114 -4.89 -7.80 28.04
C THR A 114 -5.99 -7.93 29.08
N LEU A 115 -7.26 -7.89 28.65
CA LEU A 115 -8.42 -7.98 29.55
C LEU A 115 -8.52 -9.34 30.25
N ASN A 116 -8.07 -10.42 29.59
CA ASN A 116 -8.06 -11.77 30.15
C ASN A 116 -6.77 -12.11 30.94
N GLY A 117 -5.87 -11.15 31.15
CA GLY A 117 -4.63 -11.36 31.93
C GLY A 117 -3.62 -12.33 31.30
N LYS A 118 -3.65 -12.53 29.98
CA LYS A 118 -2.76 -13.45 29.25
C LYS A 118 -1.40 -12.82 28.94
N SER A 119 -0.64 -12.45 29.97
CA SER A 119 0.67 -11.76 29.83
C SER A 119 1.68 -12.52 28.95
N LYS A 120 1.79 -13.85 29.10
CA LYS A 120 2.68 -14.69 28.28
C LYS A 120 2.36 -14.65 26.78
N LEU A 121 1.07 -14.50 26.42
CA LEU A 121 0.66 -14.36 25.03
C LEU A 121 1.12 -13.01 24.48
N LEU A 122 0.97 -11.94 25.24
CA LEU A 122 1.44 -10.60 24.86
C LEU A 122 2.98 -10.57 24.69
N GLU A 123 3.73 -11.19 25.62
CA GLU A 123 5.18 -11.33 25.51
C GLU A 123 5.59 -12.10 24.25
N SER A 124 4.87 -13.20 23.95
CA SER A 124 5.13 -14.01 22.75
C SER A 124 4.85 -13.24 21.46
N ILE A 125 3.76 -12.46 21.41
CA ILE A 125 3.41 -11.60 20.27
C ILE A 125 4.48 -10.52 20.07
N ALA A 126 4.89 -9.86 21.16
CA ALA A 126 5.93 -8.83 21.11
C ALA A 126 7.27 -9.39 20.65
N GLN A 127 7.71 -10.53 21.20
CA GLN A 127 8.97 -11.16 20.82
C GLN A 127 8.95 -11.59 19.35
N LYS A 128 7.87 -12.23 18.89
CA LYS A 128 7.71 -12.65 17.49
C LYS A 128 7.80 -11.47 16.52
N HIS A 129 7.27 -10.30 16.90
CA HIS A 129 7.36 -9.09 16.08
C HIS A 129 8.80 -8.55 16.04
N LYS A 130 9.50 -8.51 17.18
CA LYS A 130 10.88 -8.01 17.28
C LYS A 130 11.88 -8.84 16.47
N THR A 131 11.73 -10.16 16.50
CA THR A 131 12.62 -11.11 15.81
C THR A 131 12.18 -11.41 14.38
N LYS A 132 11.12 -10.78 13.87
CA LYS A 132 10.70 -10.96 12.48
C LYS A 132 11.84 -10.49 11.56
N SER A 133 12.35 -11.39 10.73
CA SER A 133 13.41 -11.07 9.78
C SER A 133 12.89 -10.17 8.66
N ILE A 134 13.63 -9.09 8.36
CA ILE A 134 13.36 -8.23 7.20
C ILE A 134 14.63 -8.02 6.38
N THR A 135 14.45 -7.97 5.07
CA THR A 135 15.55 -7.73 4.13
C THR A 135 15.74 -6.24 3.94
N VAL A 136 16.97 -5.77 4.10
CA VAL A 136 17.37 -4.38 3.94
C VAL A 136 18.57 -4.26 3.01
N ARG A 137 18.64 -3.16 2.29
CA ARG A 137 19.81 -2.74 1.52
C ARG A 137 20.54 -1.62 2.27
N PHE A 138 21.83 -1.76 2.48
CA PHE A 138 22.66 -0.78 3.19
C PHE A 138 23.08 0.36 2.25
N LEU A 139 22.89 1.61 2.67
CA LEU A 139 23.32 2.80 1.95
C LEU A 139 24.72 3.26 2.33
N LYS A 140 25.24 2.76 3.47
CA LYS A 140 26.54 3.11 4.03
C LYS A 140 27.20 1.87 4.59
N GLU A 141 28.53 1.84 4.58
CA GLU A 141 29.30 0.81 5.27
C GLU A 141 29.05 0.86 6.78
N MET A 142 29.03 -0.32 7.41
CA MET A 142 28.89 -0.45 8.85
C MET A 142 29.57 -1.71 9.37
N ASP A 143 30.08 -1.61 10.60
CA ASP A 143 30.66 -2.74 11.31
C ASP A 143 29.58 -3.75 11.71
N SER A 144 30.06 -4.93 12.14
CA SER A 144 29.17 -5.98 12.60
C SER A 144 28.38 -5.58 13.85
N ILE A 145 27.08 -5.86 13.87
CA ILE A 145 26.17 -5.63 15.00
C ILE A 145 25.67 -6.95 15.59
N VAL A 146 25.21 -6.92 16.83
CA VAL A 146 24.49 -8.04 17.45
C VAL A 146 22.99 -7.75 17.38
N GLY A 147 22.23 -8.70 16.82
CA GLY A 147 20.78 -8.63 16.67
C GLY A 147 20.04 -8.87 17.99
N VAL A 148 18.75 -8.54 18.01
CA VAL A 148 17.84 -8.87 19.14
C VAL A 148 17.62 -10.37 19.34
N ASP A 149 17.96 -11.16 18.34
CA ASP A 149 18.03 -12.63 18.34
C ASP A 149 19.38 -13.18 18.88
N LEU A 150 20.29 -12.29 19.28
CA LEU A 150 21.66 -12.59 19.71
C LEU A 150 22.59 -13.09 18.59
N GLU A 151 22.17 -13.00 17.32
CA GLU A 151 23.02 -13.34 16.19
C GLU A 151 23.88 -12.14 15.75
N LYS A 152 25.06 -12.42 15.17
CA LYS A 152 25.98 -11.39 14.69
C LYS A 152 25.75 -11.14 13.20
N TYR A 153 25.55 -9.88 12.84
CA TYR A 153 25.25 -9.44 11.48
C TYR A 153 26.34 -8.49 10.98
N GLY A 154 26.87 -8.71 9.77
CA GLY A 154 27.87 -7.86 9.14
C GLY A 154 29.33 -8.31 9.40
N PRO A 155 30.33 -7.47 9.05
CA PRO A 155 30.21 -6.10 8.55
C PRO A 155 29.54 -6.00 7.18
N PHE A 156 28.90 -4.87 6.90
CA PHE A 156 28.19 -4.60 5.65
C PHE A 156 28.82 -3.43 4.91
N LYS A 157 28.85 -3.52 3.58
CA LYS A 157 29.30 -2.46 2.68
C LYS A 157 28.11 -1.73 2.06
N THR A 158 28.41 -0.60 1.44
CA THR A 158 27.44 0.15 0.63
C THR A 158 26.84 -0.74 -0.46
N GLU A 159 25.52 -0.68 -0.61
CA GLU A 159 24.67 -1.50 -1.49
C GLU A 159 24.56 -2.99 -1.12
N ASP A 160 25.18 -3.47 -0.03
CA ASP A 160 24.96 -4.85 0.43
C ASP A 160 23.48 -5.07 0.81
N VAL A 161 23.00 -6.29 0.58
CA VAL A 161 21.66 -6.72 0.97
C VAL A 161 21.77 -7.80 2.03
N ALA A 162 21.07 -7.63 3.15
CA ALA A 162 21.02 -8.65 4.19
C ALA A 162 19.66 -8.74 4.85
N THR A 163 19.38 -9.91 5.39
CA THR A 163 18.20 -10.20 6.19
C THR A 163 18.58 -10.10 7.66
N ILE A 164 17.98 -9.15 8.39
CA ILE A 164 18.27 -8.90 9.81
C ILE A 164 16.95 -8.73 10.59
N PRO A 165 16.94 -8.81 11.93
CA PRO A 165 15.71 -8.66 12.71
C PRO A 165 15.06 -7.28 12.54
N TYR A 166 13.73 -7.24 12.61
CA TYR A 166 12.92 -6.05 12.39
C TYR A 166 13.35 -4.87 13.27
N GLU A 167 13.59 -5.11 14.56
CA GLU A 167 13.99 -4.05 15.49
C GLU A 167 15.34 -3.42 15.10
N ASN A 168 16.32 -4.24 14.71
CA ASN A 168 17.62 -3.78 14.25
C ASN A 168 17.52 -3.02 12.92
N ALA A 169 16.79 -3.56 11.95
CA ALA A 169 16.57 -2.90 10.67
C ALA A 169 15.84 -1.57 10.81
N GLN A 170 14.81 -1.49 11.65
CA GLN A 170 14.08 -0.25 11.89
C GLN A 170 15.02 0.85 12.42
N ALA A 171 15.90 0.52 13.37
CA ALA A 171 16.89 1.46 13.90
C ALA A 171 17.86 1.98 12.83
N LEU A 172 18.25 1.13 11.87
CA LEU A 172 19.12 1.49 10.76
C LEU A 172 18.40 2.34 9.70
N ILE A 173 17.13 2.03 9.42
CA ILE A 173 16.28 2.78 8.49
C ILE A 173 16.00 4.18 9.04
N SER A 174 15.67 4.31 10.33
CA SER A 174 15.45 5.61 10.97
C SER A 174 16.71 6.51 10.96
N LYS A 175 17.90 5.92 10.90
CA LYS A 175 19.18 6.64 10.77
C LYS A 175 19.61 6.86 9.32
N SER A 176 18.79 6.46 8.34
CA SER A 176 19.11 6.49 6.90
C SER A 176 20.42 5.75 6.56
N ILE A 177 20.71 4.66 7.29
CA ILE A 177 21.85 3.77 7.03
C ILE A 177 21.44 2.62 6.11
N ALA A 178 20.18 2.21 6.17
CA ALA A 178 19.64 1.15 5.32
C ALA A 178 18.23 1.52 4.83
N VAL A 179 17.78 0.83 3.78
CA VAL A 179 16.42 0.95 3.22
C VAL A 179 15.81 -0.43 3.14
N LYS A 180 14.55 -0.56 3.56
CA LYS A 180 13.79 -1.80 3.43
C LYS A 180 13.58 -2.13 1.95
N ILE A 181 13.85 -3.38 1.57
CA ILE A 181 13.48 -3.90 0.26
C ILE A 181 12.36 -4.92 0.41
N ARG A 182 11.45 -4.96 -0.55
CA ARG A 182 10.57 -6.11 -0.76
C ARG A 182 11.24 -6.97 -1.81
N VAL A 183 11.53 -8.22 -1.45
CA VAL A 183 11.90 -9.24 -2.43
C VAL A 183 10.55 -9.81 -2.85
N ASP A 184 10.08 -9.42 -4.04
CA ASP A 184 8.94 -10.11 -4.65
C ASP A 184 9.46 -11.47 -5.13
N ASP A 185 8.78 -12.54 -4.72
CA ASP A 185 9.02 -13.93 -5.17
C ASP A 185 8.45 -14.12 -6.60
#